data_AF-A0A4Q2YR61-F1
#
_entry.id   AF-A0A4Q2YR61-F1
#
_cell.length_a   1.000
_cell.length_b   1.000
_cell.length_c   1.000
_cell.angle_alpha   90.00
_cell.angle_beta   90.00
_cell.angle_gamma   90.00
#
_symmetry.space_group_name_H-M   'P 1'
#
loop_
_entity.id
_entity.type
_entity.pdbx_description
1 polymer ?
#
loop_
_entity_poly.entity_id
_entity_poly.type
_entity_poly.pdbx_seq_one_letter_code
_entity_poly.pdbx_strand_id
1 'polypeptide(L)'
;HDAASVKATRELLEKSGLKPAIMIDASHGNCRKDHKLMPGVFEEILRQRQAGDASIIGAMLESNLVAGAQKFPQPLDQLVRGQSITDACIDWETTASLLRGC
;
A
#
# COMPACT_ATOMS: atom_id res chain seq x y z
N HIS A 1 8.25 1.39 -5.85
CA HIS A 1 8.48 0.99 -4.44
C HIS A 1 9.83 0.28 -4.26
N ASP A 2 10.45 -0.23 -5.33
CA ASP A 2 11.80 -0.81 -5.27
C ASP A 2 12.87 0.20 -4.83
N ALA A 3 13.99 -0.32 -4.34
CA ALA A 3 15.08 0.49 -3.78
C ALA A 3 15.70 1.48 -4.78
N ALA A 4 15.73 1.17 -6.08
CA ALA A 4 16.27 2.08 -7.09
C ALA A 4 15.35 3.29 -7.27
N SER A 5 14.05 3.05 -7.35
CA SER A 5 13.04 4.11 -7.38
C SER A 5 13.09 4.98 -6.11
N VAL A 6 13.16 4.38 -4.92
CA VAL A 6 13.25 5.13 -3.64
C VAL A 6 14.50 6.00 -3.59
N LYS A 7 15.65 5.45 -3.98
CA LYS A 7 16.92 6.18 -4.06
C LYS A 7 16.81 7.38 -5.02
N ALA A 8 16.26 7.17 -6.22
CA ALA A 8 16.09 8.24 -7.20
C ALA A 8 15.16 9.35 -6.69
N THR A 9 14.05 8.99 -6.03
CA THR A 9 13.14 9.96 -5.40
C THR A 9 13.82 10.74 -4.28
N ARG A 10 14.59 10.08 -3.41
CA ARG A 10 15.35 10.75 -2.34
C ARG A 10 16.34 11.75 -2.93
N GLU A 11 17.17 11.34 -3.89
CA GLU A 11 18.15 12.24 -4.52
C GLU A 11 17.49 13.43 -5.19
N LEU A 12 16.30 13.26 -5.78
CA LEU A 12 15.54 14.36 -6.37
C LEU A 12 15.07 15.36 -5.31
N LEU A 13 14.53 14.87 -4.19
CA LEU A 13 14.11 15.73 -3.06
C LEU A 13 15.30 16.52 -2.50
N GLU A 14 16.44 15.87 -2.29
CA GLU A 14 17.67 16.49 -1.79
C GLU A 14 18.18 17.57 -2.75
N LYS A 15 18.24 17.28 -4.05
CA LYS A 15 18.64 18.24 -5.09
C LYS A 15 17.71 19.45 -5.14
N SER A 16 16.44 19.27 -4.82
CA SER A 16 15.45 20.35 -4.72
C SER A 16 15.45 21.08 -3.38
N GLY A 17 16.36 20.75 -2.45
CA GLY A 17 16.41 21.35 -1.11
C GLY A 17 15.24 20.96 -0.20
N LEU A 18 14.53 19.88 -0.53
CA LEU A 18 13.41 19.36 0.23
C LEU A 18 13.87 18.24 1.18
N LYS A 19 13.20 18.11 2.33
CA LYS A 19 13.43 16.99 3.25
C LYS A 19 13.04 15.67 2.57
N PRO A 20 13.91 14.65 2.53
CA PRO A 20 13.55 13.33 2.03
C PRO A 20 12.54 12.65 2.95
N ALA A 21 11.26 12.73 2.57
CA ALA A 21 10.14 12.18 3.30
C ALA A 21 9.17 11.53 2.30
N ILE A 22 9.33 10.22 2.11
CA ILE A 22 8.66 9.43 1.08
C ILE A 22 7.61 8.54 1.75
N MET A 23 6.35 8.72 1.36
CA MET A 23 5.29 7.75 1.63
C MET A 23 5.12 6.87 0.38
N ILE A 24 5.07 5.56 0.57
CA ILE A 24 4.95 4.61 -0.55
C ILE A 24 3.55 4.00 -0.54
N ASP A 25 2.82 4.16 -1.64
CA ASP A 25 1.58 3.43 -1.87
C ASP A 25 1.87 1.97 -2.19
N ALA A 26 1.39 1.03 -1.38
CA ALA A 26 1.54 -0.40 -1.65
C ALA A 26 0.48 -0.95 -2.63
N SER A 27 -0.59 -0.19 -2.90
CA SER A 27 -1.68 -0.55 -3.80
C SER A 27 -1.41 -0.11 -5.26
N HIS A 28 -2.47 0.03 -6.05
CA HIS A 28 -2.49 0.57 -7.42
C HIS A 28 -1.39 0.00 -8.32
N GLY A 29 -0.56 0.87 -8.90
CA GLY A 29 0.51 0.47 -9.81
C GLY A 29 1.59 -0.35 -9.11
N ASN A 30 1.79 -0.19 -7.81
CA ASN A 30 2.84 -0.90 -7.07
C ASN A 30 2.48 -2.37 -6.83
N CYS A 31 1.19 -2.71 -6.70
CA CYS A 31 0.70 -4.10 -6.67
C CYS A 31 0.14 -4.59 -8.02
N ARG A 32 0.38 -3.87 -9.13
CA ARG A 32 -0.16 -4.19 -10.47
C ARG A 32 -1.69 -4.32 -10.51
N LYS A 33 -2.38 -3.55 -9.66
CA LYS A 33 -3.83 -3.61 -9.42
C LYS A 33 -4.32 -4.98 -8.92
N ASP A 34 -3.42 -5.82 -8.41
CA ASP A 34 -3.77 -7.06 -7.72
C ASP A 34 -3.50 -6.89 -6.21
N HIS A 35 -4.58 -6.64 -5.46
CA HIS A 35 -4.54 -6.50 -4.00
C HIS A 35 -3.85 -7.68 -3.28
N LYS A 36 -3.81 -8.88 -3.88
CA LYS A 36 -3.12 -10.05 -3.29
C LYS A 36 -1.61 -9.90 -3.27
N LEU A 37 -1.05 -9.02 -4.11
CA LEU A 37 0.38 -8.71 -4.15
C LEU A 37 0.76 -7.58 -3.19
N MET A 38 -0.21 -6.84 -2.66
CA MET A 38 0.04 -5.72 -1.75
C MET A 38 0.82 -6.10 -0.48
N PRO A 39 0.59 -7.26 0.18
CA PRO A 39 1.43 -7.74 1.27
C PRO A 39 2.93 -7.76 0.95
N GLY A 40 3.32 -8.32 -0.20
CA GLY A 40 4.73 -8.40 -0.59
C GLY A 40 5.34 -7.03 -0.89
N VAL A 41 4.56 -6.09 -1.41
CA VAL A 41 5.00 -4.70 -1.58
C VAL A 41 5.24 -4.03 -0.23
N PHE A 42 4.33 -4.24 0.73
CA PHE A 42 4.47 -3.69 2.08
C PHE A 42 5.69 -4.27 2.82
N GLU A 43 5.92 -5.57 2.73
CA GLU A 43 7.10 -6.24 3.29
C GLU A 43 8.40 -5.68 2.70
N GLU A 44 8.45 -5.39 1.41
CA GLU A 44 9.62 -4.78 0.76
C GLU A 44 9.86 -3.34 1.26
N ILE A 45 8.80 -2.56 1.49
CA ILE A 45 8.89 -1.22 2.09
C ILE A 45 9.48 -1.31 3.51
N LEU A 46 8.98 -2.24 4.33
CA LEU A 46 9.48 -2.48 5.68
C LEU A 46 10.95 -2.90 5.65
N ARG A 47 11.33 -3.82 4.76
CA ARG A 47 12.71 -4.29 4.61
C ARG A 47 13.67 -3.14 4.29
N GLN A 48 13.31 -2.24 3.38
CA GLN A 48 14.13 -1.05 3.06
C GLN A 48 14.24 -0.10 4.26
N ARG A 49 13.14 0.12 4.99
CA ARG A 49 13.15 0.94 6.20
C ARG A 49 14.04 0.34 7.29
N GLN A 50 13.94 -0.97 7.53
CA GLN A 50 14.76 -1.71 8.50
C GLN A 50 16.24 -1.74 8.11
N ALA A 51 16.55 -1.74 6.81
CA ALA A 51 17.91 -1.62 6.30
C ALA A 51 18.53 -0.21 6.49
N GLY A 52 17.80 0.72 7.13
CA GLY A 52 18.29 2.04 7.50
C GLY A 52 17.89 3.17 6.55
N ASP A 53 17.01 2.91 5.58
CA ASP A 53 16.50 3.97 4.72
C ASP A 53 15.53 4.89 5.48
N ALA A 54 16.10 5.92 6.09
CA ALA A 54 15.38 6.87 6.92
C ALA A 54 14.41 7.76 6.11
N SER A 55 14.51 7.79 4.78
CA SER A 55 13.69 8.63 3.91
C SER A 55 12.28 8.06 3.69
N ILE A 56 12.08 6.75 3.89
CA ILE A 56 10.75 6.12 3.90
C ILE A 56 10.06 6.45 5.23
N ILE A 57 9.03 7.27 5.21
CA ILE A 57 8.33 7.73 6.43
C ILE A 57 7.00 7.02 6.68
N GLY A 58 6.50 6.27 5.71
CA GLY A 58 5.24 5.55 5.84
C GLY A 58 4.85 4.79 4.58
N ALA A 59 3.79 4.01 4.70
CA ALA A 59 3.17 3.29 3.60
C ALA A 59 1.66 3.55 3.60
N MET A 60 1.04 3.44 2.42
CA MET A 60 -0.42 3.43 2.26
C MET A 60 -0.87 2.04 1.81
N LEU A 61 -1.97 1.56 2.40
CA LEU A 61 -2.57 0.26 2.15
C LEU A 61 -4.06 0.46 1.89
N GLU A 62 -4.63 -0.25 0.92
CA GLU A 62 -6.07 -0.30 0.70
C GLU A 62 -6.67 -1.54 1.34
N SER A 63 -7.40 -1.36 2.44
CA SER A 63 -8.01 -2.43 3.22
C SER A 63 -9.49 -2.20 3.43
N ASN A 64 -10.24 -3.29 3.56
CA ASN A 64 -11.64 -3.27 3.96
C ASN A 64 -11.97 -4.53 4.79
N LEU A 65 -13.19 -4.66 5.29
CA LEU A 65 -13.58 -5.84 6.07
C LEU A 65 -13.54 -7.12 5.24
N VAL A 66 -13.90 -7.03 3.95
CA VAL A 66 -13.92 -8.13 2.99
C VAL A 66 -13.00 -7.77 1.83
N ALA A 67 -12.14 -8.72 1.46
CA ALA A 67 -11.21 -8.56 0.36
C ALA A 67 -11.90 -8.36 -1.00
N GLY A 68 -11.15 -7.83 -1.95
CA GLY A 68 -11.60 -7.62 -3.33
C GLY A 68 -12.44 -6.35 -3.49
N ALA A 69 -13.19 -6.32 -4.58
CA ALA A 69 -14.15 -5.27 -4.92
C ALA A 69 -15.43 -5.89 -5.47
N GLN A 70 -16.54 -5.17 -5.33
CA GLN A 70 -17.84 -5.49 -5.87
C GLN A 70 -18.27 -4.44 -6.90
N LYS A 71 -19.18 -4.84 -7.79
CA LYS A 71 -19.69 -3.94 -8.83
C LYS A 71 -20.67 -2.92 -8.23
N PHE A 72 -20.67 -1.72 -8.81
CA PHE A 72 -21.63 -0.66 -8.52
C PHE A 72 -21.96 0.10 -9.82
N PRO A 73 -23.21 0.53 -10.06
CA PRO A 73 -24.37 0.50 -9.15
C PRO A 73 -25.09 -0.86 -9.06
N GLN A 74 -25.65 -1.15 -7.88
CA GLN A 74 -26.60 -2.26 -7.62
C GLN A 74 -27.45 -1.96 -6.37
N PRO A 75 -28.61 -2.62 -6.16
CA PRO A 75 -29.44 -2.42 -4.97
C PRO A 75 -28.66 -2.59 -3.66
N LEU A 76 -29.00 -1.79 -2.64
CA LEU A 76 -28.26 -1.72 -1.38
C LEU A 76 -28.26 -3.07 -0.62
N ASP A 77 -29.35 -3.81 -0.70
CA ASP A 77 -29.52 -5.14 -0.11
C ASP A 77 -28.72 -6.23 -0.82
N GLN A 78 -28.16 -5.94 -2.00
CA GLN A 78 -27.28 -6.83 -2.75
C GLN A 78 -25.80 -6.50 -2.56
N LEU A 79 -25.46 -5.40 -1.88
CA LEU A 79 -24.07 -5.05 -1.56
C LEU A 79 -23.57 -5.89 -0.39
N VAL A 80 -22.37 -6.46 -0.55
CA VAL A 80 -21.64 -7.10 0.54
C VAL A 80 -21.11 -5.99 1.45
N ARG A 81 -21.59 -5.97 2.70
CA ARG A 81 -21.14 -4.99 3.70
C ARG A 81 -19.64 -5.12 3.92
N GLY A 82 -18.93 -4.00 3.76
CA GLY A 82 -17.48 -3.94 4.01
C GLY A 82 -16.62 -4.51 2.87
N GLN A 83 -17.17 -4.66 1.67
CA GLN A 83 -16.40 -4.89 0.45
C GLN A 83 -16.36 -3.60 -0.38
N SER A 84 -15.21 -3.26 -0.94
CA SER A 84 -15.01 -2.03 -1.71
C SER A 84 -15.90 -2.00 -2.97
N ILE A 85 -16.40 -0.83 -3.36
CA ILE A 85 -17.10 -0.60 -4.64
C ILE A 85 -16.20 0.04 -5.71
N THR A 86 -14.94 0.30 -5.37
CA THR A 86 -13.93 0.92 -6.25
C THR A 86 -12.79 -0.08 -6.48
N ASP A 87 -11.59 0.23 -6.00
CA ASP A 87 -10.42 -0.64 -6.12
C ASP A 87 -10.49 -1.79 -5.11
N ALA A 88 -9.88 -2.90 -5.49
CA ALA A 88 -9.86 -4.11 -4.67
C ALA A 88 -8.98 -3.92 -3.44
N CYS A 89 -9.49 -4.27 -2.27
CA CYS A 89 -8.77 -4.16 -1.00
C CYS A 89 -8.31 -5.52 -0.48
N ILE A 90 -7.31 -5.54 0.42
CA ILE A 90 -7.09 -6.70 1.30
C ILE A 90 -8.18 -6.76 2.38
N ASP A 91 -8.38 -7.94 2.96
CA ASP A 91 -9.30 -8.13 4.08
C ASP A 91 -8.69 -7.69 5.43
N TRP A 92 -9.52 -7.77 6.46
CA TRP A 92 -9.16 -7.39 7.82
C TRP A 92 -8.08 -8.30 8.41
N GLU A 93 -8.17 -9.61 8.18
CA GLU A 93 -7.22 -10.60 8.68
C GLU A 93 -5.81 -10.32 8.13
N THR A 94 -5.70 -10.09 6.82
CA THR A 94 -4.44 -9.71 6.18
C THR A 94 -3.93 -8.39 6.73
N THR A 95 -4.80 -7.39 6.88
CA THR A 95 -4.43 -6.07 7.43
C THR A 95 -3.86 -6.19 8.85
N ALA A 96 -4.55 -6.93 9.72
CA ALA A 96 -4.12 -7.13 11.09
C ALA A 96 -2.79 -7.90 11.17
N SER A 97 -2.59 -8.88 10.28
CA SER A 97 -1.33 -9.61 10.17
C SER A 97 -0.17 -8.68 9.78
N LEU A 98 -0.34 -7.88 8.72
CA LEU A 98 0.69 -6.95 8.22
C LEU A 98 1.09 -5.90 9.27
N LEU A 99 0.12 -5.30 9.96
CA LEU A 99 0.40 -4.24 10.93
C LEU A 99 1.02 -4.75 12.24
N ARG A 100 0.81 -6.03 12.58
CA ARG A 100 1.38 -6.66 13.78
C ARG A 100 2.69 -7.40 13.51
N GLY A 101 2.95 -7.77 12.26
CA GLY A 101 4.16 -8.50 11.85
C GLY A 101 5.43 -7.65 11.78
N CYS A 102 5.39 -6.42 12.30
CA CYS A 102 6.53 -5.50 12.37
C CYS A 102 7.42 -5.76 13.60
#